data_AF-A0A934MDJ0-F1
#
_entry.id   AF-A0A934MDJ0-F1
#
_cell.length_a   1.000
_cell.length_b   1.000
_cell.length_c   1.000
_cell.angle_alpha   90.00
_cell.angle_beta   90.00
_cell.angle_gamma   90.00
#
_symmetry.space_group_name_H-M   'P 1'
#
loop_
_entity.id
_entity.type
_entity.pdbx_description
1 polymer ?
#
loop_
_entity_poly.entity_id
_entity_poly.type
_entity_poly.pdbx_seq_one_letter_code
_entity_poly.pdbx_strand_id
1 'polypeptide(L)'
;MTRFLVGVTAHGRLNEWVASLVLLGIAVVLMLPGNTFAISPGFVAFARWIGGEAALGVPVAVIGTARVAALLVNGRIPYSHRFRAAGAVLGAAVFMSLAILFAAPIATGATAAASTAVTTYLVLAFGDLIAAWRSGADVRLARRH
;
A
#
# COMPACT_ATOMS: atom_id res chain seq x y z
N MET A 1 -4.55 12.36 -23.26
CA MET A 1 -3.91 11.11 -22.77
C MET A 1 -2.44 11.32 -22.38
N THR A 2 -1.66 12.05 -23.17
CA THR A 2 -0.20 12.25 -22.99
C THR A 2 0.21 12.85 -21.63
N ARG A 3 -0.54 13.82 -21.09
CA ARG A 3 -0.22 14.45 -19.79
C ARG A 3 -0.38 13.52 -18.58
N PHE A 4 -1.35 12.61 -18.62
CA PHE A 4 -1.56 11.63 -17.55
C PHE A 4 -0.45 10.58 -17.55
N LEU A 5 -0.12 10.03 -18.72
CA LEU A 5 0.96 9.05 -18.85
C LEU A 5 2.31 9.61 -18.40
N VAL A 6 2.61 10.87 -18.76
CA VAL A 6 3.79 11.57 -18.24
C VAL A 6 3.70 11.74 -16.71
N GLY A 7 2.55 12.08 -16.16
CA GLY A 7 2.36 12.17 -14.70
C GLY A 7 2.57 10.84 -13.96
N VAL A 8 2.26 9.71 -14.61
CA VAL A 8 2.45 8.36 -14.07
C VAL A 8 3.90 7.91 -14.15
N THR A 9 4.58 8.14 -15.28
CA THR A 9 5.94 7.61 -15.53
C THR A 9 7.06 8.57 -15.13
N ALA A 10 6.81 9.89 -15.11
CA ALA A 10 7.85 10.87 -14.82
C ALA A 10 8.39 10.70 -13.40
N HIS A 11 9.71 10.89 -13.27
CA HIS A 11 10.43 10.79 -12.00
C HIS A 11 10.26 9.44 -11.28
N GLY A 12 10.06 8.32 -12.01
CA GLY A 12 10.00 6.98 -11.42
C GLY A 12 8.85 6.81 -10.43
N ARG A 13 7.69 7.40 -10.73
CA ARG A 13 6.49 7.43 -9.87
C ARG A 13 5.47 6.34 -10.18
N LEU A 14 5.75 5.51 -11.19
CA LEU A 14 4.91 4.39 -11.56
C LEU A 14 4.66 3.46 -10.35
N ASN A 15 5.69 3.24 -9.53
CA ASN A 15 5.57 2.40 -8.35
C ASN A 15 4.60 2.98 -7.30
N GLU A 16 4.60 4.30 -7.08
CA GLU A 16 3.67 4.95 -6.16
C GLU A 16 2.21 4.81 -6.64
N TRP A 17 1.99 4.89 -7.96
CA TRP A 17 0.69 4.65 -8.57
C TRP A 17 0.24 3.20 -8.40
N VAL A 18 1.10 2.25 -8.74
CA VAL A 18 0.80 0.82 -8.62
C VAL A 18 0.47 0.46 -7.17
N ALA A 19 1.31 0.86 -6.21
CA ALA A 19 1.07 0.63 -4.79
C ALA A 19 -0.26 1.23 -4.31
N SER A 20 -0.59 2.45 -4.73
CA SER A 20 -1.87 3.10 -4.36
C SER A 20 -3.08 2.39 -4.96
N LEU A 21 -2.99 1.95 -6.22
CA LEU A 21 -4.06 1.21 -6.89
C LEU A 21 -4.24 -0.20 -6.31
N VAL A 22 -3.15 -0.86 -5.91
CA VAL A 22 -3.23 -2.15 -5.21
C VAL A 22 -3.96 -2.01 -3.88
N LEU A 23 -3.65 -0.97 -3.08
CA LEU A 23 -4.39 -0.70 -1.83
C LEU A 23 -5.88 -0.50 -2.11
N LEU A 24 -6.22 0.31 -3.11
CA LEU A 24 -7.63 0.51 -3.50
C LEU A 24 -8.29 -0.79 -3.98
N GLY A 25 -7.59 -1.62 -4.75
CA GLY A 25 -8.09 -2.92 -5.18
C GLY A 25 -8.38 -3.85 -4.01
N ILE A 26 -7.47 -3.92 -3.02
CA ILE A 26 -7.69 -4.67 -1.77
C ILE A 26 -8.91 -4.13 -1.03
N ALA A 27 -9.02 -2.81 -0.88
CA ALA A 27 -10.15 -2.20 -0.20
C ALA A 27 -11.49 -2.53 -0.88
N VAL A 28 -11.55 -2.45 -2.21
CA VAL A 28 -12.75 -2.82 -2.99
C VAL A 28 -13.11 -4.27 -2.73
N VAL A 29 -12.13 -5.19 -2.81
CA VAL A 29 -12.39 -6.62 -2.57
C VAL A 29 -12.92 -6.88 -1.17
N LEU A 30 -12.36 -6.24 -0.14
CA LEU A 30 -12.80 -6.40 1.25
C LEU A 30 -14.13 -5.70 1.58
N MET A 31 -14.58 -4.78 0.72
CA MET A 31 -15.86 -4.09 0.87
C MET A 31 -16.99 -4.73 0.05
N LEU A 32 -16.66 -5.64 -0.88
CA LEU A 32 -17.67 -6.41 -1.60
C LEU A 32 -18.39 -7.37 -0.65
N PRO A 33 -19.69 -7.63 -0.88
CA PRO A 33 -20.43 -8.58 -0.07
C PRO A 33 -19.80 -9.96 -0.19
N GLY A 34 -19.33 -10.49 0.93
CA GLY A 34 -18.60 -11.75 1.03
C GLY A 34 -18.06 -11.94 2.43
N ASN A 35 -17.45 -13.10 2.69
CA ASN A 35 -16.67 -13.32 3.90
C ASN A 35 -15.37 -14.04 3.52
N THR A 36 -14.49 -13.29 2.85
CA THR A 36 -13.16 -13.73 2.42
C THR A 36 -12.36 -14.25 3.61
N PHE A 37 -12.43 -13.55 4.75
CA PHE A 37 -11.73 -13.93 5.98
C PHE A 37 -12.16 -15.29 6.54
N ALA A 38 -13.44 -15.65 6.45
CA ALA A 38 -13.93 -16.95 6.91
C ALA A 38 -13.83 -18.07 5.86
N ILE A 39 -13.93 -17.73 4.58
CA ILE A 39 -14.01 -18.73 3.50
C ILE A 39 -12.62 -19.13 3.00
N SER A 40 -11.66 -18.19 2.95
CA SER A 40 -10.35 -18.44 2.35
C SER A 40 -9.33 -18.88 3.39
N PRO A 41 -8.71 -20.07 3.26
CA PRO A 41 -7.68 -20.55 4.19
C PRO A 41 -6.48 -19.58 4.34
N GLY A 42 -6.16 -18.84 3.28
CA GLY A 42 -5.07 -17.86 3.29
C GLY A 42 -5.35 -16.62 4.15
N PHE A 43 -6.61 -16.37 4.53
CA PHE A 43 -7.04 -15.21 5.29
C PHE A 43 -7.41 -15.54 6.75
N VAL A 44 -7.21 -16.78 7.21
CA VAL A 44 -7.55 -17.20 8.58
C VAL A 44 -6.84 -16.36 9.64
N ALA A 45 -5.57 -15.99 9.41
CA ALA A 45 -4.85 -15.09 10.30
C ALA A 45 -5.50 -13.70 10.37
N PHE A 46 -6.09 -13.22 9.28
CA PHE A 46 -6.72 -11.90 9.25
C PHE A 46 -7.96 -11.87 10.14
N ALA A 47 -8.80 -12.90 10.09
CA ALA A 47 -9.95 -13.02 10.98
C ALA A 47 -9.52 -12.97 12.45
N ARG A 48 -8.43 -13.66 12.81
CA ARG A 48 -7.95 -13.72 14.19
C ARG A 48 -7.36 -12.41 14.70
N TRP A 49 -6.55 -11.74 13.87
CA TRP A 49 -5.76 -10.57 14.31
C TRP A 49 -6.46 -9.23 14.04
N ILE A 50 -7.28 -9.15 13.00
CA ILE A 50 -8.00 -7.92 12.60
C ILE A 50 -9.47 -7.99 13.02
N GLY A 51 -10.04 -9.19 13.13
CA GLY A 51 -11.45 -9.41 13.46
C GLY A 51 -12.33 -9.42 12.22
N GLY A 52 -12.48 -8.27 11.55
CA GLY A 52 -13.42 -8.10 10.44
C GLY A 52 -12.82 -7.48 9.18
N GLU A 53 -13.42 -7.77 8.03
CA GLU A 53 -12.97 -7.27 6.73
C GLU A 53 -13.05 -5.74 6.65
N ALA A 54 -14.12 -5.14 7.19
CA ALA A 54 -14.27 -3.70 7.25
C ALA A 54 -13.16 -3.01 8.08
N ALA A 55 -12.63 -3.68 9.11
CA ALA A 55 -11.58 -3.14 9.95
C ALA A 55 -10.23 -3.02 9.23
N LEU A 56 -10.00 -3.81 8.16
CA LEU A 56 -8.88 -3.63 7.24
C LEU A 56 -9.26 -2.80 6.02
N GLY A 57 -10.43 -3.05 5.44
CA GLY A 57 -10.90 -2.45 4.20
C GLY A 57 -11.06 -0.94 4.29
N VAL A 58 -11.66 -0.41 5.36
CA VAL A 58 -11.88 1.04 5.53
C VAL A 58 -10.56 1.81 5.65
N PRO A 59 -9.62 1.45 6.55
CA PRO A 59 -8.34 2.14 6.62
C PRO A 59 -7.55 2.09 5.30
N VAL A 60 -7.54 0.92 4.64
CA VAL A 60 -6.84 0.75 3.37
C VAL A 60 -7.49 1.59 2.26
N ALA A 61 -8.82 1.70 2.23
CA ALA A 61 -9.56 2.56 1.30
C ALA A 61 -9.18 4.04 1.49
N VAL A 62 -9.17 4.50 2.75
CA VAL A 62 -8.81 5.88 3.11
C VAL A 62 -7.37 6.19 2.70
N ILE A 63 -6.42 5.31 3.04
CA ILE A 63 -5.01 5.49 2.69
C ILE A 63 -4.82 5.49 1.17
N GLY A 64 -5.37 4.49 0.47
CA GLY A 64 -5.28 4.39 -0.99
C GLY A 64 -5.84 5.62 -1.70
N THR A 65 -7.01 6.10 -1.26
CA THR A 65 -7.67 7.28 -1.85
C THR A 65 -6.87 8.54 -1.58
N ALA A 66 -6.40 8.74 -0.34
CA ALA A 66 -5.56 9.89 0.02
C ALA A 66 -4.26 9.91 -0.80
N ARG A 67 -3.64 8.74 -1.05
CA ARG A 67 -2.44 8.63 -1.88
C ARG A 67 -2.71 8.98 -3.34
N VAL A 68 -3.80 8.48 -3.93
CA VAL A 68 -4.19 8.85 -5.30
C VAL A 68 -4.46 10.35 -5.40
N ALA A 69 -5.19 10.93 -4.44
CA ALA A 69 -5.43 12.37 -4.39
C ALA A 69 -4.11 13.17 -4.31
N ALA A 70 -3.17 12.76 -3.47
CA ALA A 70 -1.86 13.39 -3.35
C ALA A 70 -1.05 13.31 -4.66
N LEU A 71 -1.14 12.19 -5.40
CA LEU A 71 -0.51 12.02 -6.71
C LEU A 71 -1.17 12.90 -7.79
N LEU A 72 -2.49 13.10 -7.73
CA LEU A 72 -3.22 13.97 -8.66
C LEU A 72 -2.94 15.46 -8.43
N VAL A 73 -2.78 15.88 -7.17
CA VAL A 73 -2.52 17.28 -6.79
C VAL A 73 -1.06 17.70 -7.01
N ASN A 74 -0.15 16.73 -7.06
CA ASN A 74 1.30 16.83 -7.24
C ASN A 74 1.85 18.21 -7.70
N GLY A 75 2.59 18.87 -6.81
CA GLY A 75 3.35 20.09 -7.09
C GLY A 75 2.52 21.39 -7.14
N ARG A 76 1.18 21.30 -7.11
CA ARG A 76 0.31 22.49 -6.98
C ARG A 76 0.31 23.08 -5.57
N ILE A 77 0.68 22.28 -4.58
CA ILE A 77 0.71 22.67 -3.16
C ILE A 77 2.15 22.53 -2.65
N PRO A 78 2.71 23.54 -1.96
CA PRO A 78 4.10 23.55 -1.49
C PRO A 78 4.44 22.40 -0.52
N TYR A 79 3.45 21.84 0.18
CA TYR A 79 3.64 20.74 1.15
C TYR A 79 3.38 19.34 0.58
N SER A 80 3.15 19.21 -0.73
CA SER A 80 2.83 17.94 -1.40
C SER A 80 3.88 16.84 -1.15
N HIS A 81 5.16 17.21 -0.99
CA HIS A 81 6.25 16.27 -0.70
C HIS A 81 6.10 15.53 0.64
N ARG A 82 5.58 16.19 1.68
CA ARG A 82 5.42 15.57 3.02
C ARG A 82 4.29 14.57 3.05
N PHE A 83 3.16 14.92 2.43
CA PHE A 83 2.01 14.02 2.32
C PHE A 83 2.36 12.76 1.53
N ARG A 84 3.21 12.87 0.51
CA ARG A 84 3.70 11.73 -0.25
C ARG A 84 4.63 10.83 0.55
N ALA A 85 5.60 11.43 1.27
CA ALA A 85 6.47 10.67 2.15
C ALA A 85 5.67 9.92 3.23
N ALA A 86 4.72 10.60 3.87
CA ALA A 86 3.84 9.98 4.87
C ALA A 86 2.98 8.86 4.27
N GLY A 87 2.37 9.09 3.09
CA GLY A 87 1.58 8.07 2.39
C GLY A 87 2.39 6.85 1.99
N ALA A 88 3.66 7.04 1.59
CA ALA A 88 4.57 5.95 1.28
C ALA A 88 4.97 5.16 2.54
N VAL A 89 5.26 5.82 3.67
CA VAL A 89 5.54 5.11 4.94
C VAL A 89 4.33 4.32 5.43
N LEU A 90 3.13 4.89 5.37
CA LEU A 90 1.88 4.19 5.72
C LEU A 90 1.61 3.02 4.79
N GLY A 91 1.85 3.20 3.48
CA GLY A 91 1.76 2.14 2.49
C GLY A 91 2.71 0.97 2.79
N ALA A 92 3.98 1.27 3.08
CA ALA A 92 4.97 0.28 3.48
C ALA A 92 4.53 -0.48 4.74
N ALA A 93 4.02 0.22 5.75
CA ALA A 93 3.52 -0.40 6.97
C ALA A 93 2.35 -1.35 6.71
N VAL A 94 1.38 -0.95 5.87
CA VAL A 94 0.26 -1.80 5.47
C VAL A 94 0.74 -3.01 4.67
N PHE A 95 1.60 -2.82 3.67
CA PHE A 95 2.08 -3.96 2.88
C PHE A 95 2.94 -4.92 3.70
N MET A 96 3.76 -4.42 4.64
CA MET A 96 4.47 -5.27 5.59
C MET A 96 3.52 -6.07 6.48
N SER A 97 2.45 -5.44 7.01
CA SER A 97 1.49 -6.15 7.85
C SER A 97 0.73 -7.22 7.06
N LEU A 98 0.36 -6.95 5.80
CA LEU A 98 -0.22 -7.95 4.90
C LEU A 98 0.74 -9.12 4.67
N ALA A 99 2.01 -8.86 4.36
CA ALA A 99 3.01 -9.91 4.18
C ALA A 99 3.15 -10.79 5.42
N ILE A 100 3.20 -10.19 6.61
CA ILE A 100 3.29 -10.91 7.88
C ILE A 100 2.04 -11.77 8.10
N LEU A 101 0.84 -11.23 7.86
CA LEU A 101 -0.41 -11.97 8.05
C LEU A 101 -0.53 -13.16 7.10
N PHE A 102 -0.06 -13.02 5.85
CA PHE A 102 -0.01 -14.16 4.92
C PHE A 102 1.10 -15.16 5.24
N ALA A 103 2.15 -14.76 5.96
CA ALA A 103 3.22 -15.67 6.42
C ALA A 103 2.86 -16.37 7.74
N ALA A 104 1.99 -15.78 8.56
CA ALA A 104 1.64 -16.27 9.88
C ALA A 104 1.16 -17.74 9.90
N PRO A 105 0.29 -18.21 8.98
CA PRO A 105 -0.13 -19.62 8.95
C PRO A 105 1.02 -20.62 8.77
N ILE A 106 2.08 -20.23 8.06
CA ILE A 106 3.30 -21.04 7.90
C ILE A 106 4.07 -21.06 9.22
N ALA A 107 4.27 -19.88 9.81
CA ALA A 107 5.00 -19.73 11.07
C ALA A 107 4.31 -20.45 12.25
N THR A 108 2.98 -20.56 12.24
CA THR A 108 2.21 -21.28 13.27
C THR A 108 1.97 -22.76 12.92
N GLY A 109 2.50 -23.26 11.80
CA GLY A 109 2.31 -24.65 11.36
C GLY A 109 0.89 -24.99 10.89
N ALA A 110 0.03 -23.99 10.66
CA ALA A 110 -1.34 -24.19 10.16
C ALA A 110 -1.37 -24.60 8.69
N THR A 111 -0.34 -24.23 7.91
CA THR A 111 -0.21 -24.60 6.49
C THR A 111 1.25 -24.87 6.14
N ALA A 112 1.52 -25.89 5.31
CA ALA A 112 2.87 -26.19 4.82
C ALA A 112 3.29 -25.38 3.59
N ALA A 113 2.34 -24.81 2.85
CA ALA A 113 2.60 -24.10 1.60
C ALA A 113 2.62 -22.58 1.79
N ALA A 114 3.63 -21.92 1.24
CA ALA A 114 3.72 -20.47 1.25
C ALA A 114 2.86 -19.83 0.17
N SER A 115 2.15 -18.76 0.52
CA SER A 115 1.41 -17.94 -0.44
C SER A 115 2.36 -16.98 -1.17
N THR A 116 2.22 -16.86 -2.50
CA THR A 116 2.90 -15.83 -3.30
C THR A 116 2.55 -14.40 -2.86
N ALA A 117 1.46 -14.24 -2.12
CA ALA A 117 1.08 -12.98 -1.51
C ALA A 117 2.14 -12.43 -0.55
N VAL A 118 2.87 -13.31 0.16
CA VAL A 118 3.92 -12.90 1.11
C VAL A 118 4.99 -12.09 0.40
N THR A 119 5.59 -12.66 -0.65
CA THR A 119 6.66 -11.98 -1.41
C THR A 119 6.14 -10.80 -2.19
N THR A 120 4.93 -10.89 -2.75
CA THR A 120 4.28 -9.78 -3.47
C THR A 120 4.15 -8.54 -2.59
N TYR A 121 3.61 -8.69 -1.38
CA TYR A 121 3.43 -7.56 -0.46
C TYR A 121 4.76 -7.08 0.13
N LEU A 122 5.75 -7.95 0.34
CA LEU A 122 7.10 -7.51 0.71
C LEU A 122 7.72 -6.59 -0.36
N VAL A 123 7.62 -6.96 -1.64
CA VAL A 123 8.16 -6.15 -2.74
C VAL A 123 7.46 -4.79 -2.80
N LEU A 124 6.13 -4.75 -2.65
CA LEU A 124 5.38 -3.50 -2.61
C LEU A 124 5.78 -2.63 -1.41
N ALA A 125 5.98 -3.25 -0.23
CA ALA A 125 6.48 -2.54 0.95
C ALA A 125 7.86 -1.92 0.71
N PHE A 126 8.79 -2.69 0.14
CA PHE A 126 10.12 -2.17 -0.21
C PHE A 126 10.03 -1.02 -1.22
N GLY A 127 9.16 -1.14 -2.23
CA GLY A 127 8.92 -0.08 -3.20
C GLY A 127 8.42 1.22 -2.55
N ASP A 128 7.54 1.10 -1.55
CA ASP A 128 7.04 2.24 -0.78
C ASP A 128 8.11 2.84 0.15
N LEU A 129 9.00 2.02 0.75
CA LEU A 129 10.15 2.53 1.49
C LEU A 129 11.12 3.34 0.61
N ILE A 130 11.38 2.86 -0.62
CA ILE A 130 12.19 3.59 -1.60
C ILE A 130 11.51 4.92 -1.96
N ALA A 131 10.19 4.91 -2.19
CA ALA A 131 9.44 6.14 -2.49
C ALA A 131 9.48 7.14 -1.32
N ALA A 132 9.39 6.66 -0.08
CA ALA A 132 9.52 7.50 1.12
C ALA A 132 10.92 8.12 1.22
N TRP A 133 11.98 7.32 1.00
CA TRP A 133 13.37 7.81 1.01
C TRP A 133 13.60 8.88 -0.07
N ARG A 134 13.11 8.65 -1.30
CA ARG A 134 13.22 9.61 -2.40
C ARG A 134 12.49 10.91 -2.11
N SER A 135 11.28 10.82 -1.57
CA SER A 135 10.51 11.99 -1.15
C SER A 135 11.25 12.80 -0.08
N GLY A 136 11.94 12.13 0.85
CA GLY A 136 12.79 12.76 1.87
C GLY A 136 14.05 13.44 1.28
N ALA A 137 14.68 12.82 0.28
CA ALA A 137 15.81 13.40 -0.44
C ALA A 137 15.41 14.69 -1.18
N ASP A 138 14.22 14.72 -1.79
CA ASP A 138 13.67 15.91 -2.45
C ASP A 138 13.48 17.09 -1.47
N VAL A 139 13.04 16.82 -0.23
CA VAL A 139 12.93 17.86 0.83
C VAL A 139 14.29 18.44 1.18
N ARG A 140 15.34 17.61 1.26
CA ARG A 140 16.70 18.07 1.60
C ARG A 140 17.26 18.99 0.53
N LEU A 141 16.99 18.71 -0.75
CA LEU A 141 17.41 19.56 -1.86
C LEU A 141 16.65 20.88 -1.89
N ALA A 142 15.33 20.85 -1.65
CA ALA A 142 14.51 22.07 -1.59
C ALA A 142 14.84 23.02 -0.43
N ARG A 143 15.48 22.55 0.64
CA ARG A 143 15.95 23.39 1.77
C ARG A 143 17.35 24.01 1.55
N ARG A 144 18.07 23.60 0.51
CA ARG A 144 19.44 24.09 0.21
C ARG A 144 19.46 25.25 -0.79
N HIS A 145 18.32 25.57 -1.38
CA HIS A 145 18.08 26.73 -2.24
C HIS A 145 17.14 27.71 -1.53
#